data_AF-A0A0N4ZM50-F1
#
_entry.id   AF-A0A0N4ZM50-F1
#
_cell.length_a   1.000
_cell.length_b   1.000
_cell.length_c   1.000
_cell.angle_alpha   90.00
_cell.angle_beta   90.00
_cell.angle_gamma   90.00
#
_symmetry.space_group_name_H-M   'P 1'
#
loop_
_entity.id
_entity.type
_entity.pdbx_description
1 polymer ?
#
loop_
_entity_poly.entity_id
_entity_poly.type
_entity_poly.pdbx_seq_one_letter_code
_entity_poly.pdbx_strand_id
1 'polypeptide(L)'
;MKLYLFYLIFLTYLLIQVCTLEDNVNKKEVILYQLPPLDFCNNILFEHQCIRMQYKSFPSDYTVAPMYKINACYIGKSFSTITIGLFCYLYDKKTFFKKYDPSSDQVNYRELCSQRNIHHTIPEMIKRYENGNESKFINEWKHLMIVREPVKRFISGFVQLCVLKIGVPLFNPYCYGCERNMRCFLENLYLDIESVRNNWKEPNLFIKYHFYPQSWQCDYSIFKEKYNIIHYNNNKTAFYKEYLKQLDNSSIPKRDLLYVHKLMRTSKVKHSTYDKKESKYYLEELVRDSYLLKLLCKIYYDDFIEFKFDFPCTY
;
A
#
# COMPACT_ATOMS: atom_id res chain seq x y z
N MET A 1 44.79 60.04 0.74
CA MET A 1 43.92 59.54 1.84
C MET A 1 42.47 59.26 1.43
N LYS A 2 41.85 60.04 0.53
CA LYS A 2 40.44 59.82 0.10
C LYS A 2 40.21 58.61 -0.84
N LEU A 3 41.23 58.16 -1.57
CA LEU A 3 41.12 57.01 -2.50
C LEU A 3 41.07 55.65 -1.79
N TYR A 4 41.76 55.52 -0.65
CA TYR A 4 41.83 54.29 0.14
C TYR A 4 40.51 53.97 0.86
N LEU A 5 39.78 55.02 1.29
CA LEU A 5 38.49 54.89 1.94
C LEU A 5 37.40 54.38 0.97
N PHE A 6 37.46 54.81 -0.30
CA PHE A 6 36.55 54.33 -1.34
C PHE A 6 36.77 52.86 -1.67
N TYR A 7 38.03 52.41 -1.71
CA TYR A 7 38.38 51.02 -1.99
C TYR A 7 37.94 50.07 -0.87
N LEU A 8 38.06 50.50 0.39
CA LEU A 8 37.57 49.77 1.57
C LEU A 8 36.04 49.64 1.57
N ILE A 9 35.31 50.72 1.26
CA ILE A 9 33.84 50.69 1.18
C ILE A 9 33.38 49.76 0.05
N PHE A 10 34.05 49.80 -1.11
CA PHE A 10 33.71 48.93 -2.25
C PHE A 10 33.99 47.45 -1.96
N LEU A 11 35.11 47.12 -1.30
CA LEU A 11 35.43 45.76 -0.85
C LEU A 11 34.45 45.24 0.20
N THR A 12 34.01 46.09 1.14
CA THR A 12 32.97 45.69 2.10
C THR A 12 31.61 45.45 1.44
N TYR A 13 31.25 46.25 0.42
CA TYR A 13 29.99 46.07 -0.31
C TYR A 13 30.01 44.80 -1.17
N LEU A 14 31.16 44.47 -1.77
CA LEU A 14 31.35 43.22 -2.51
C LEU A 14 31.32 41.99 -1.60
N LEU A 15 31.94 42.06 -0.40
CA LEU A 15 31.88 40.98 0.59
C LEU A 15 30.46 40.77 1.13
N ILE A 16 29.70 41.84 1.36
CA ILE A 16 28.28 41.74 1.75
C ILE A 16 27.45 41.10 0.64
N GLN A 17 27.66 41.46 -0.64
CA GLN A 17 26.97 40.82 -1.75
C GLN A 17 27.32 39.34 -1.92
N VAL A 18 28.60 38.96 -1.75
CA VAL A 18 29.03 37.55 -1.79
C VAL A 18 28.43 36.77 -0.61
N CYS A 19 28.38 37.34 0.60
CA CYS A 19 27.72 36.69 1.74
C CYS A 19 26.19 36.57 1.58
N THR A 20 25.54 37.44 0.80
CA THR A 20 24.09 37.33 0.53
C THR A 20 23.73 36.41 -0.65
N LEU A 21 24.73 35.94 -1.41
CA LEU A 21 24.52 35.08 -2.58
C LEU A 21 24.73 33.58 -2.29
N GLU A 22 25.19 33.21 -1.10
CA GLU A 22 25.35 31.80 -0.69
C GLU A 22 24.14 31.18 0.03
N ASP A 23 23.08 31.94 0.33
CA ASP A 23 21.92 31.44 1.09
C ASP A 23 20.68 31.06 0.26
N ASN A 24 20.79 30.95 -1.07
CA ASN A 24 19.66 30.54 -1.93
C ASN A 24 19.91 29.23 -2.72
N VAL A 25 20.72 28.33 -2.15
CA VAL A 25 20.75 26.93 -2.59
C VAL A 25 19.63 26.17 -1.89
N ASN A 26 18.47 26.09 -2.56
CA ASN A 26 17.53 24.97 -2.54
C ASN A 26 17.65 24.05 -1.30
N LYS A 27 17.02 24.45 -0.19
CA LYS A 27 16.54 23.47 0.80
C LYS A 27 15.47 22.61 0.13
N LYS A 28 15.90 21.67 -0.71
CA LYS A 28 15.19 20.39 -0.79
C LYS A 28 15.24 19.85 0.63
N GLU A 29 14.11 19.92 1.33
CA GLU A 29 13.89 19.06 2.49
C GLU A 29 14.24 17.64 2.05
N VAL A 30 15.42 17.21 2.44
CA VAL A 30 15.76 15.80 2.51
C VAL A 30 14.77 15.26 3.52
N ILE A 31 13.74 14.56 3.04
CA ILE A 31 12.88 13.75 3.90
C ILE A 31 13.82 12.69 4.47
N LEU A 32 14.38 13.00 5.63
CA LEU A 32 15.11 12.05 6.45
C LEU A 32 14.09 10.98 6.82
N TYR A 33 14.46 9.70 6.72
CA TYR A 33 13.68 8.60 7.28
C TYR A 33 13.51 8.83 8.79
N GLN A 34 12.47 9.56 9.19
CA GLN A 34 12.20 9.80 10.59
C GLN A 34 11.50 8.56 11.12
N LEU A 35 12.23 7.76 11.89
CA LEU A 35 11.62 6.76 12.76
C LEU A 35 10.62 7.49 13.67
N PRO A 36 9.49 6.86 14.02
CA PRO A 36 8.54 7.46 14.95
C PRO A 36 9.25 7.81 16.26
N PRO A 37 8.87 8.92 16.91
CA PRO A 37 9.37 9.25 18.25
C PRO A 37 9.16 8.08 19.21
N LEU A 38 10.13 7.82 20.09
CA LEU A 38 10.13 6.66 21.00
C LEU A 38 8.82 6.54 21.83
N ASP A 39 8.23 7.70 22.19
CA ASP A 39 7.01 7.79 22.99
C ASP A 39 5.73 8.07 22.18
N PHE A 40 5.77 7.98 20.84
CA PHE A 40 4.60 8.28 20.01
C PHE A 40 3.36 7.46 20.43
N CYS A 41 3.56 6.18 20.75
CA CYS A 41 2.50 5.29 21.20
C CYS A 41 2.14 5.42 22.68
N ASN A 42 3.04 6.00 23.49
CA ASN A 42 2.86 6.22 24.92
C ASN A 42 2.21 7.57 25.23
N ASN A 43 2.08 8.44 24.22
CA ASN A 43 1.53 9.77 24.40
C ASN A 43 0.01 9.71 24.68
N ILE A 44 -0.33 9.91 25.96
CA ILE A 44 -1.68 9.88 26.56
C ILE A 44 -2.53 11.10 26.15
N LEU A 45 -1.95 12.12 25.49
CA LEU A 45 -2.69 13.32 25.06
C LEU A 45 -3.85 12.99 24.08
N PHE A 46 -3.84 11.77 23.52
CA PHE A 46 -4.98 11.17 22.85
C PHE A 46 -5.26 9.82 23.49
N GLU A 47 -6.51 9.57 23.90
CA GLU A 47 -6.98 8.33 24.55
C GLU A 47 -6.72 7.03 23.74
N HIS A 48 -6.22 7.15 22.51
CA HIS A 48 -5.94 6.06 21.59
C HIS A 48 -4.50 5.57 21.74
N GLN A 49 -4.28 4.27 21.90
CA GLN A 49 -2.95 3.65 21.81
C GLN A 49 -2.60 3.32 20.35
N CYS A 50 -1.35 2.99 20.06
CA CYS A 50 -1.04 2.44 18.74
C CYS A 50 -1.64 1.04 18.59
N ILE A 51 -2.22 0.78 17.42
CA ILE A 51 -2.62 -0.56 17.03
C ILE A 51 -1.35 -1.37 16.75
N ARG A 52 -1.17 -2.46 17.49
CA ARG A 52 -0.02 -3.37 17.36
C ARG A 52 -0.38 -4.58 16.50
N MET A 53 0.53 -4.97 15.62
CA MET A 53 0.48 -6.17 14.80
C MET A 53 0.17 -7.39 15.66
N GLN A 54 -0.76 -8.22 15.17
CA GLN A 54 -1.20 -9.43 15.86
C GLN A 54 -0.47 -10.65 15.31
N TYR A 55 0.03 -11.51 16.22
CA TYR A 55 0.52 -12.85 15.88
C TYR A 55 -0.64 -13.85 15.82
N LYS A 56 -1.65 -13.52 15.01
CA LYS A 56 -2.86 -14.32 14.77
C LYS A 56 -3.13 -14.37 13.27
N SER A 57 -3.49 -15.55 12.78
CA SER A 57 -3.89 -15.73 11.38
C SER A 57 -5.30 -15.19 11.15
N PHE A 58 -5.48 -14.47 10.04
CA PHE A 58 -6.78 -14.02 9.58
C PHE A 58 -6.96 -14.35 8.09
N PRO A 59 -8.17 -14.76 7.64
CA PRO A 59 -8.43 -15.08 6.23
C PRO A 59 -8.01 -13.94 5.31
N SER A 60 -7.00 -14.16 4.47
CA SER A 60 -6.42 -13.14 3.59
C SER A 60 -6.72 -13.47 2.14
N ASP A 61 -6.09 -12.77 1.20
CA ASP A 61 -6.37 -12.94 -0.21
C ASP A 61 -5.07 -13.23 -0.96
N TYR A 62 -4.92 -14.48 -1.38
CA TYR A 62 -3.75 -14.97 -2.11
C TYR A 62 -4.12 -15.33 -3.53
N THR A 63 -3.18 -15.14 -4.45
CA THR A 63 -3.27 -15.69 -5.80
C THR A 63 -2.01 -16.45 -6.16
N VAL A 64 -2.14 -17.52 -6.95
CA VAL A 64 -1.06 -18.48 -7.20
C VAL A 64 -0.83 -18.74 -8.67
N ALA A 65 0.42 -19.01 -9.02
CA ALA A 65 0.84 -19.54 -10.31
C ALA A 65 1.77 -20.75 -10.06
N PRO A 66 1.19 -21.94 -9.81
CA PRO A 66 1.92 -23.10 -9.27
C PRO A 66 3.00 -23.63 -10.22
N MET A 67 2.83 -23.48 -11.53
CA MET A 67 3.83 -23.84 -12.54
C MET A 67 5.18 -23.14 -12.31
N TYR A 68 5.15 -21.96 -11.70
CA TYR A 68 6.33 -21.14 -11.42
C TYR A 68 6.66 -21.08 -9.92
N LYS A 69 6.00 -21.90 -9.08
CA LYS A 69 6.10 -21.88 -7.61
C LYS A 69 6.07 -20.46 -7.03
N ILE A 70 5.12 -19.65 -7.47
CA ILE A 70 4.96 -18.27 -7.01
C ILE A 70 3.54 -18.03 -6.55
N ASN A 71 3.42 -17.29 -5.45
CA ASN A 71 2.16 -16.76 -4.95
C ASN A 71 2.32 -15.27 -4.63
N ALA A 72 1.21 -14.55 -4.62
CA ALA A 72 1.15 -13.19 -4.16
C ALA A 72 -0.03 -13.02 -3.21
N CYS A 73 0.24 -12.46 -2.02
CA CYS A 73 -0.82 -11.86 -1.24
C CYS A 73 -1.15 -10.49 -1.84
N TYR A 74 -2.43 -10.24 -2.09
CA TYR A 74 -2.89 -8.98 -2.65
C TYR A 74 -3.81 -8.26 -1.67
N ILE A 75 -3.42 -7.04 -1.30
CA ILE A 75 -4.18 -6.21 -0.36
C ILE A 75 -4.94 -5.13 -1.13
N GLY A 76 -6.16 -4.81 -0.68
CA GLY A 76 -6.98 -3.77 -1.27
C GLY A 76 -6.23 -2.44 -1.37
N LYS A 77 -6.40 -1.78 -2.51
CA LYS A 77 -5.77 -0.50 -2.87
C LYS A 77 -4.24 -0.55 -3.04
N SER A 78 -3.63 -1.73 -3.02
CA SER A 78 -2.19 -1.95 -3.22
C SER A 78 -1.93 -2.76 -4.50
N PHE A 79 -2.35 -2.23 -5.66
CA PHE A 79 -2.22 -2.88 -6.98
C PHE A 79 -2.96 -4.22 -7.15
N SER A 80 -3.87 -4.56 -6.23
CA SER A 80 -4.51 -5.87 -6.15
C SER A 80 -5.24 -6.33 -7.42
N THR A 81 -6.01 -5.46 -8.07
CA THR A 81 -6.75 -5.81 -9.30
C THR A 81 -5.84 -6.30 -10.41
N ILE A 82 -4.69 -5.64 -10.60
CA ILE A 82 -3.73 -6.02 -11.63
C ILE A 82 -3.00 -7.30 -11.22
N THR A 83 -2.61 -7.44 -9.94
CA THR A 83 -2.01 -8.66 -9.41
C THR A 83 -2.89 -9.89 -9.69
N ILE A 84 -4.20 -9.81 -9.42
CA ILE A 84 -5.15 -10.89 -9.71
C ILE A 84 -5.14 -11.25 -11.21
N GLY A 85 -5.19 -10.24 -12.07
CA GLY A 85 -5.16 -10.43 -13.53
C GLY A 85 -3.88 -11.09 -14.03
N LEU A 86 -2.73 -10.63 -13.53
CA LEU A 86 -1.41 -11.17 -13.86
C LEU A 86 -1.28 -12.63 -13.45
N PHE A 87 -1.66 -12.96 -12.22
CA PHE A 87 -1.58 -14.34 -11.74
C PHE A 87 -2.60 -15.23 -12.44
N CYS A 88 -3.77 -14.71 -12.84
CA CYS A 88 -4.68 -15.45 -13.71
C CYS A 88 -4.04 -15.79 -15.06
N TYR A 89 -3.38 -14.82 -15.71
CA TYR A 89 -2.61 -15.05 -16.94
C TYR A 89 -1.53 -16.13 -16.73
N LEU A 90 -0.75 -16.03 -15.66
CA LEU A 90 0.32 -17.00 -15.37
C LEU A 90 -0.22 -18.39 -15.00
N TYR A 91 -1.41 -18.48 -14.41
CA TYR A 91 -2.06 -19.72 -14.01
C TYR A 91 -2.67 -20.47 -15.21
N ASP A 92 -3.44 -19.77 -16.05
CA ASP A 92 -4.14 -20.37 -17.19
C ASP A 92 -4.28 -19.37 -18.34
N LYS A 93 -3.23 -19.31 -19.18
CA LYS A 93 -3.16 -18.43 -20.35
C LYS A 93 -4.33 -18.65 -21.32
N LYS A 94 -4.73 -19.91 -21.52
CA LYS A 94 -5.79 -20.27 -22.48
C LYS A 94 -7.13 -19.67 -22.04
N THR A 95 -7.50 -19.87 -20.79
CA THR A 95 -8.74 -19.30 -20.24
C THR A 95 -8.65 -17.77 -20.13
N PHE A 96 -7.49 -17.24 -19.74
CA PHE A 96 -7.24 -15.81 -19.69
C PHE A 96 -7.51 -15.16 -21.06
N PHE A 97 -6.87 -15.62 -22.14
CA PHE A 97 -7.05 -15.03 -23.47
C PHE A 97 -8.47 -15.22 -24.03
N LYS A 98 -9.18 -16.28 -23.64
CA LYS A 98 -10.57 -16.49 -24.07
C LYS A 98 -11.54 -15.45 -23.47
N LYS A 99 -11.26 -14.98 -22.25
CA LYS A 99 -12.17 -14.09 -21.51
C LYS A 99 -11.69 -12.65 -21.41
N TYR A 100 -10.38 -12.42 -21.56
CA TYR A 100 -9.79 -11.10 -21.45
C TYR A 100 -10.04 -10.31 -22.72
N ASP A 101 -10.84 -9.24 -22.60
CA ASP A 101 -11.04 -8.26 -23.64
C ASP A 101 -10.21 -6.99 -23.32
N PRO A 102 -9.12 -6.72 -24.05
CA PRO A 102 -8.29 -5.53 -23.84
C PRO A 102 -8.99 -4.22 -24.21
N SER A 103 -10.10 -4.27 -24.96
CA SER A 103 -10.89 -3.08 -25.32
C SER A 103 -11.91 -2.69 -24.25
N SER A 104 -12.18 -3.58 -23.29
CA SER A 104 -13.12 -3.33 -22.20
C SER A 104 -12.49 -2.49 -21.10
N ASP A 105 -13.11 -1.35 -20.80
CA ASP A 105 -12.76 -0.52 -19.64
C ASP A 105 -13.24 -1.14 -18.30
N GLN A 106 -13.88 -2.32 -18.33
CA GLN A 106 -14.52 -2.95 -17.17
C GLN A 106 -14.08 -4.40 -16.90
N VAL A 107 -12.87 -4.79 -17.28
CA VAL A 107 -12.38 -6.15 -17.06
C VAL A 107 -12.47 -6.55 -15.58
N ASN A 108 -13.31 -7.55 -15.29
CA ASN A 108 -13.39 -8.17 -13.97
C ASN A 108 -12.32 -9.27 -13.85
N TYR A 109 -11.11 -8.88 -13.47
CA TYR A 109 -9.98 -9.81 -13.36
C TYR A 109 -10.22 -11.00 -12.43
N ARG A 110 -11.10 -10.89 -11.43
CA ARG A 110 -11.46 -12.00 -10.52
C ARG A 110 -12.21 -13.12 -11.22
N GLU A 111 -13.00 -12.80 -12.25
CA GLU A 111 -13.81 -13.77 -12.99
C GLU A 111 -13.07 -14.44 -14.14
N LEU A 112 -11.94 -13.85 -14.59
CA LEU A 112 -11.13 -14.41 -15.68
C LEU A 112 -10.72 -15.86 -15.38
N CYS A 113 -10.21 -16.13 -14.18
CA CYS A 113 -9.83 -17.48 -13.76
C CYS A 113 -10.88 -18.24 -12.95
N SER A 114 -12.10 -17.71 -12.84
CA SER A 114 -13.18 -18.31 -12.04
C SER A 114 -12.73 -18.62 -10.60
N GLN A 115 -11.89 -17.74 -10.04
CA GLN A 115 -11.33 -17.87 -8.68
C GLN A 115 -10.52 -19.16 -8.41
N ARG A 116 -10.21 -19.98 -9.43
CA ARG A 116 -9.49 -21.26 -9.26
C ARG A 116 -8.09 -21.13 -8.68
N ASN A 117 -7.49 -19.95 -8.84
CA ASN A 117 -6.15 -19.62 -8.38
C ASN A 117 -6.16 -18.62 -7.21
N ILE A 118 -7.30 -18.48 -6.52
CA ILE A 118 -7.45 -17.63 -5.33
C ILE A 118 -7.60 -18.54 -4.11
N HIS A 119 -6.92 -18.18 -3.03
CA HIS A 119 -6.93 -18.90 -1.76
C HIS A 119 -7.00 -17.91 -0.60
N HIS A 120 -7.51 -18.35 0.54
CA HIS A 120 -7.70 -17.46 1.69
C HIS A 120 -6.76 -17.70 2.86
N THR A 121 -6.02 -18.81 2.85
CA THR A 121 -5.05 -19.13 3.89
C THR A 121 -3.83 -19.83 3.30
N ILE A 122 -2.66 -19.66 3.92
CA ILE A 122 -1.44 -20.39 3.54
C ILE A 122 -1.60 -21.91 3.71
N PRO A 123 -2.18 -22.43 4.83
CA PRO A 123 -2.47 -23.86 4.98
C PRO A 123 -3.27 -24.49 3.83
N GLU A 124 -4.25 -23.76 3.27
CA GLU A 124 -5.01 -24.21 2.10
C GLU A 124 -4.09 -24.43 0.89
N MET A 125 -3.16 -23.50 0.63
CA MET A 125 -2.22 -23.59 -0.48
C MET A 125 -1.19 -24.71 -0.27
N ILE A 126 -0.67 -24.87 0.96
CA ILE A 126 0.26 -25.94 1.32
C ILE A 126 -0.38 -27.31 1.04
N LYS A 127 -1.62 -27.50 1.51
CA LYS A 127 -2.35 -28.75 1.29
C LYS A 127 -2.58 -29.02 -0.20
N ARG A 128 -2.91 -27.99 -0.98
CA ARG A 128 -3.30 -28.11 -2.38
C ARG A 128 -2.13 -28.31 -3.34
N TYR A 129 -1.01 -27.62 -3.14
CA TYR A 129 0.07 -27.57 -4.13
C TYR A 129 1.33 -28.31 -3.71
N GLU A 130 1.49 -28.59 -2.41
CA GLU A 130 2.66 -29.32 -1.89
C GLU A 130 2.25 -30.51 -1.01
N ASN A 131 1.01 -31.01 -1.16
CA ASN A 131 0.48 -32.18 -0.45
C ASN A 131 0.66 -32.11 1.07
N GLY A 132 0.57 -30.92 1.66
CA GLY A 132 0.77 -30.72 3.10
C GLY A 132 2.22 -30.44 3.53
N ASN A 133 3.19 -30.45 2.60
CA ASN A 133 4.57 -30.15 2.91
C ASN A 133 4.81 -28.64 3.04
N GLU A 134 4.69 -28.15 4.27
CA GLU A 134 4.88 -26.73 4.61
C GLU A 134 6.28 -26.24 4.27
N SER A 135 7.33 -26.98 4.64
CA SER A 135 8.72 -26.55 4.39
C SER A 135 8.96 -26.33 2.90
N LYS A 136 8.44 -27.22 2.05
CA LYS A 136 8.56 -27.11 0.61
C LYS A 136 7.82 -25.90 0.07
N PHE A 137 6.59 -25.64 0.53
CA PHE A 137 5.84 -24.47 0.10
C PHE A 137 6.55 -23.18 0.55
N ILE A 138 6.88 -23.06 1.84
CA ILE A 138 7.41 -21.82 2.43
C ILE A 138 8.83 -21.48 1.96
N ASN A 139 9.67 -22.48 1.68
CA ASN A 139 11.08 -22.24 1.35
C ASN A 139 11.39 -22.33 -0.15
N GLU A 140 10.64 -23.12 -0.93
CA GLU A 140 10.89 -23.23 -2.37
C GLU A 140 9.99 -22.32 -3.21
N TRP A 141 8.88 -21.83 -2.65
CA TRP A 141 8.03 -20.88 -3.37
C TRP A 141 8.48 -19.46 -3.12
N LYS A 142 8.20 -18.62 -4.11
CA LYS A 142 8.32 -17.18 -3.97
C LYS A 142 7.00 -16.60 -3.47
N HIS A 143 7.05 -15.90 -2.33
CA HIS A 143 5.89 -15.27 -1.71
C HIS A 143 5.97 -13.76 -1.89
N LEU A 144 5.16 -13.20 -2.80
CA LEU A 144 5.10 -11.76 -2.99
C LEU A 144 4.07 -11.14 -2.04
N MET A 145 4.37 -9.96 -1.51
CA MET A 145 3.39 -9.13 -0.83
C MET A 145 3.52 -7.70 -1.33
N ILE A 146 2.45 -7.17 -1.92
CA ILE A 146 2.44 -5.82 -2.46
C ILE A 146 1.87 -4.89 -1.40
N VAL A 147 2.69 -3.95 -0.93
CA VAL A 147 2.34 -2.98 0.11
C VAL A 147 2.32 -1.57 -0.45
N ARG A 148 1.49 -0.70 0.12
CA ARG A 148 1.38 0.70 -0.27
C ARG A 148 1.50 1.58 0.96
N GLU A 149 2.07 2.77 0.79
CA GLU A 149 2.18 3.76 1.86
C GLU A 149 0.79 3.98 2.53
N PRO A 150 0.69 3.88 3.88
CA PRO A 150 -0.59 3.82 4.58
C PRO A 150 -1.54 4.99 4.32
N VAL A 151 -1.05 6.24 4.30
CA VAL A 151 -1.88 7.43 4.04
C VAL A 151 -2.51 7.35 2.66
N LYS A 152 -1.70 7.10 1.62
CA LYS A 152 -2.17 6.95 0.23
C LYS A 152 -3.12 5.78 0.07
N ARG A 153 -2.88 4.66 0.78
CA ARG A 153 -3.77 3.50 0.76
C ARG A 153 -5.13 3.83 1.37
N PHE A 154 -5.14 4.44 2.55
CA PHE A 154 -6.35 4.87 3.24
C PHE A 154 -7.16 5.85 2.39
N ILE A 155 -6.56 6.93 1.89
CA ILE A 155 -7.24 7.92 1.04
C ILE A 155 -7.84 7.27 -0.21
N SER A 156 -7.11 6.34 -0.84
CA SER A 156 -7.63 5.59 -1.98
C SER A 156 -8.85 4.73 -1.62
N GLY A 157 -8.84 4.11 -0.44
CA GLY A 157 -9.98 3.38 0.14
C GLY A 157 -11.19 4.26 0.37
N PHE A 158 -11.00 5.30 1.18
CA PHE A 158 -12.04 6.20 1.66
C PHE A 158 -12.70 6.94 0.52
N VAL A 159 -11.92 7.53 -0.39
CA VAL A 159 -12.46 8.26 -1.54
C VAL A 159 -13.21 7.34 -2.48
N GLN A 160 -12.72 6.13 -2.73
CA GLN A 160 -13.43 5.20 -3.61
C GLN A 160 -14.77 4.79 -3.00
N LEU A 161 -14.77 4.33 -1.76
CA LEU A 161 -15.90 3.59 -1.18
C LEU A 161 -16.93 4.53 -0.53
N CYS A 162 -16.47 5.59 0.12
CA CYS A 162 -17.30 6.46 0.94
C CYS A 162 -17.65 7.78 0.25
N VAL A 163 -16.72 8.35 -0.52
CA VAL A 163 -16.95 9.62 -1.22
C VAL A 163 -17.62 9.43 -2.57
N LEU A 164 -17.00 8.60 -3.42
CA LEU A 164 -17.40 8.38 -4.80
C LEU A 164 -18.28 7.14 -5.00
N LYS A 165 -18.35 6.25 -3.99
CA LYS A 165 -19.16 5.02 -3.99
C LYS A 165 -18.93 4.13 -5.22
N ILE A 166 -17.68 4.02 -5.68
CA ILE A 166 -17.34 3.28 -6.90
C ILE A 166 -17.19 1.79 -6.60
N GLY A 167 -17.99 0.97 -7.28
CA GLY A 167 -17.94 -0.49 -7.13
C GLY A 167 -18.61 -1.01 -5.86
N VAL A 168 -19.44 -0.18 -5.22
CA VAL A 168 -20.26 -0.55 -4.07
C VAL A 168 -21.68 -0.01 -4.26
N PRO A 169 -22.69 -0.62 -3.61
CA PRO A 169 -24.05 -0.07 -3.59
C PRO A 169 -24.09 1.36 -3.01
N LEU A 170 -25.09 2.15 -3.42
CA LEU A 170 -25.29 3.52 -2.93
C LEU A 170 -25.40 3.59 -1.39
N PHE A 171 -26.07 2.60 -0.80
CA PHE A 171 -26.19 2.38 0.64
C PHE A 171 -25.33 1.17 1.01
N ASN A 172 -24.03 1.39 1.20
CA ASN A 172 -23.12 0.34 1.66
C ASN A 172 -22.70 0.59 3.12
N PRO A 173 -22.61 -0.46 3.96
CA PRO A 173 -22.31 -0.32 5.38
C PRO A 173 -20.81 -0.10 5.66
N TYR A 174 -19.96 -0.12 4.63
CA TYR A 174 -18.50 -0.15 4.77
C TYR A 174 -17.87 1.21 5.11
N CYS A 175 -18.70 2.20 5.41
CA CYS A 175 -18.31 3.54 5.86
C CYS A 175 -18.76 3.85 7.28
N TYR A 176 -19.19 2.83 8.06
CA TYR A 176 -19.62 2.95 9.46
C TYR A 176 -20.76 3.96 9.70
N GLY A 177 -21.58 4.25 8.68
CA GLY A 177 -22.60 5.32 8.76
C GLY A 177 -22.03 6.74 8.75
N CYS A 178 -20.71 6.92 8.58
CA CYS A 178 -20.04 8.22 8.58
C CYS A 178 -20.13 8.98 7.25
N GLU A 179 -20.64 8.34 6.20
CA GLU A 179 -20.68 8.89 4.85
C GLU A 179 -19.32 9.44 4.40
N ARG A 180 -19.20 10.78 4.26
CA ARG A 180 -18.00 11.48 3.80
C ARG A 180 -17.15 12.08 4.92
N ASN A 181 -17.52 11.82 6.19
CA ASN A 181 -16.80 12.34 7.35
C ASN A 181 -15.61 11.45 7.70
N MET A 182 -14.39 11.93 7.44
CA MET A 182 -13.16 11.17 7.66
C MET A 182 -12.86 10.95 9.15
N ARG A 183 -13.16 11.93 10.00
CA ARG A 183 -12.99 11.83 11.45
C ARG A 183 -13.80 10.67 12.02
N CYS A 184 -15.11 10.69 11.78
CA CYS A 184 -16.01 9.62 12.18
C CYS A 184 -15.53 8.27 11.67
N PHE A 185 -15.07 8.20 10.41
CA PHE A 185 -14.59 6.95 9.83
C PHE A 185 -13.35 6.41 10.54
N LEU A 186 -12.33 7.25 10.78
CA LEU A 186 -11.09 6.82 11.43
C LEU A 186 -11.31 6.43 12.89
N GLU A 187 -12.14 7.18 13.63
CA GLU A 187 -12.53 6.83 15.01
C GLU A 187 -13.23 5.46 15.05
N ASN A 188 -14.19 5.21 14.15
CA ASN A 188 -14.87 3.91 14.08
C ASN A 188 -13.95 2.78 13.60
N LEU A 189 -13.06 3.03 12.63
CA LEU A 189 -12.07 2.04 12.18
C LEU A 189 -11.14 1.65 13.33
N TYR A 190 -10.69 2.61 14.14
CA TYR A 190 -9.89 2.31 15.32
C TYR A 190 -10.64 1.40 16.29
N LEU A 191 -11.87 1.76 16.67
CA LEU A 191 -12.70 0.97 17.59
C LEU A 191 -13.03 -0.43 17.04
N ASP A 192 -13.24 -0.53 15.72
CA ASP A 192 -13.46 -1.78 15.00
C ASP A 192 -12.24 -2.72 15.12
N ILE A 193 -11.05 -2.19 14.86
CA ILE A 193 -9.79 -2.95 14.97
C ILE A 193 -9.53 -3.34 16.43
N GLU A 194 -9.73 -2.45 17.40
CA GLU A 194 -9.59 -2.77 18.83
C GLU A 194 -10.55 -3.87 19.28
N SER A 195 -11.80 -3.82 18.82
CA SER A 195 -12.78 -4.86 19.12
C SER A 195 -12.36 -6.23 18.57
N VAL A 196 -11.77 -6.25 17.36
CA VAL A 196 -11.20 -7.49 16.79
C VAL A 196 -9.97 -7.93 17.58
N ARG A 197 -9.10 -7.00 17.97
CA ARG A 197 -7.89 -7.26 18.78
C ARG A 197 -8.25 -7.95 20.10
N ASN A 198 -9.28 -7.45 20.77
CA ASN A 198 -9.75 -7.95 22.06
C ASN A 198 -10.65 -9.19 21.93
N ASN A 199 -10.78 -9.76 20.71
CA ASN A 199 -11.64 -10.90 20.39
C ASN A 199 -13.12 -10.68 20.76
N TRP A 200 -13.60 -9.43 20.75
CA TRP A 200 -15.02 -9.13 20.98
C TRP A 200 -15.87 -9.35 19.74
N LYS A 201 -15.24 -9.39 18.55
CA LYS A 201 -15.89 -9.73 17.29
C LYS A 201 -14.90 -10.22 16.25
N GLU A 202 -15.42 -10.90 15.24
CA GLU A 202 -14.67 -11.25 14.03
C GLU A 202 -14.53 -10.05 13.08
N PRO A 203 -13.43 -9.94 12.32
CA PRO A 203 -13.21 -8.84 11.39
C PRO A 203 -14.18 -8.92 10.20
N ASN A 204 -14.73 -7.77 9.81
CA ASN A 204 -15.41 -7.67 8.52
C ASN A 204 -14.37 -7.77 7.39
N LEU A 205 -14.41 -8.85 6.61
CA LEU A 205 -13.40 -9.14 5.59
C LEU A 205 -13.28 -8.04 4.52
N PHE A 206 -14.38 -7.39 4.14
CA PHE A 206 -14.37 -6.33 3.14
C PHE A 206 -13.70 -5.06 3.68
N ILE A 207 -13.99 -4.68 4.93
CA ILE A 207 -13.34 -3.56 5.61
C ILE A 207 -11.86 -3.89 5.81
N LYS A 208 -11.54 -5.08 6.30
CA LYS A 208 -10.16 -5.52 6.53
C LYS A 208 -9.31 -5.41 5.26
N TYR A 209 -9.79 -6.00 4.16
CA TYR A 209 -9.14 -5.97 2.87
C TYR A 209 -8.78 -4.54 2.41
N HIS A 210 -9.63 -3.55 2.72
CA HIS A 210 -9.47 -2.17 2.26
C HIS A 210 -8.78 -1.24 3.25
N PHE A 211 -8.96 -1.43 4.56
CA PHE A 211 -8.69 -0.43 5.58
C PHE A 211 -7.91 -0.94 6.78
N TYR A 212 -7.86 -2.24 7.07
CA TYR A 212 -7.01 -2.70 8.18
C TYR A 212 -5.53 -2.54 7.83
N PRO A 213 -4.64 -2.50 8.83
CA PRO A 213 -3.20 -2.54 8.60
C PRO A 213 -2.82 -3.70 7.67
N GLN A 214 -1.84 -3.46 6.81
CA GLN A 214 -1.31 -4.44 5.87
C GLN A 214 -0.54 -5.53 6.62
N SER A 215 0.10 -5.18 7.73
CA SER A 215 0.76 -6.09 8.67
C SER A 215 -0.21 -7.05 9.39
N TRP A 216 -1.51 -6.74 9.42
CA TRP A 216 -2.58 -7.62 9.95
C TRP A 216 -3.17 -8.56 8.89
N GLN A 217 -2.62 -8.55 7.69
CA GLN A 217 -3.07 -9.35 6.56
C GLN A 217 -1.95 -10.27 6.10
N CYS A 218 -2.30 -11.23 5.24
CA CYS A 218 -1.36 -12.13 4.60
C CYS A 218 -0.57 -13.03 5.56
N ASP A 219 -1.09 -13.27 6.78
CA ASP A 219 -0.34 -13.97 7.84
C ASP A 219 1.09 -13.42 7.99
N TYR A 220 1.26 -12.11 7.74
CA TYR A 220 2.57 -11.48 7.63
C TYR A 220 3.36 -11.59 8.94
N SER A 221 2.70 -11.46 10.09
CA SER A 221 3.34 -11.64 11.40
C SER A 221 3.94 -13.03 11.61
N ILE A 222 3.41 -14.06 10.93
CA ILE A 222 3.88 -15.44 11.02
C ILE A 222 5.02 -15.69 10.03
N PHE A 223 4.90 -15.18 8.80
CA PHE A 223 5.81 -15.48 7.69
C PHE A 223 6.62 -14.28 7.20
N LYS A 224 6.84 -13.29 8.07
CA LYS A 224 7.48 -11.99 7.75
C LYS A 224 8.74 -12.14 6.90
N GLU A 225 9.66 -13.00 7.32
CA GLU A 225 10.96 -13.19 6.67
C GLU A 225 10.89 -13.94 5.34
N LYS A 226 9.73 -14.53 5.03
CA LYS A 226 9.51 -15.32 3.81
C LYS A 226 8.93 -14.49 2.67
N TYR A 227 8.43 -13.29 2.97
CA TYR A 227 7.84 -12.41 1.96
C TYR A 227 8.86 -11.55 1.23
N ASN A 228 8.77 -11.54 -0.09
CA ASN A 228 9.33 -10.52 -0.95
C ASN A 228 8.37 -9.33 -1.02
N ILE A 229 8.67 -8.28 -0.26
CA ILE A 229 7.89 -7.05 -0.20
C ILE A 229 8.11 -6.21 -1.47
N ILE A 230 7.01 -5.75 -2.08
CA ILE A 230 7.04 -4.84 -3.23
C ILE A 230 6.27 -3.57 -2.88
N HIS A 231 6.97 -2.43 -2.86
CA HIS A 231 6.38 -1.13 -2.55
C HIS A 231 5.66 -0.53 -3.76
N TYR A 232 4.33 -0.56 -3.74
CA TYR A 232 3.50 0.15 -4.69
C TYR A 232 3.52 1.66 -4.41
N ASN A 233 3.98 2.42 -5.40
CA ASN A 233 4.09 3.87 -5.33
C ASN A 233 3.70 4.53 -6.67
N ASN A 234 3.71 5.86 -6.70
CA ASN A 234 3.28 6.65 -7.85
C ASN A 234 4.28 6.62 -9.02
N ASN A 235 5.55 6.27 -8.78
CA ASN A 235 6.52 6.06 -9.83
C ASN A 235 6.29 4.69 -10.48
N LYS A 236 5.32 4.67 -11.41
CA LYS A 236 4.91 3.46 -12.14
C LYS A 236 6.09 2.75 -12.80
N THR A 237 7.04 3.50 -13.37
CA THR A 237 8.20 2.90 -14.05
C THR A 237 9.10 2.15 -13.08
N ALA A 238 9.45 2.77 -11.94
CA ALA A 238 10.25 2.11 -10.91
C ALA A 238 9.52 0.91 -10.31
N PHE A 239 8.23 1.09 -9.99
CA PHE A 239 7.39 0.01 -9.45
C PHE A 239 7.30 -1.18 -10.42
N TYR A 240 7.04 -0.95 -11.71
CA TYR A 240 6.95 -2.04 -12.68
C TYR A 240 8.28 -2.75 -12.88
N LYS A 241 9.40 -2.03 -12.84
CA LYS A 241 10.74 -2.60 -12.90
C LYS A 241 10.99 -3.55 -11.72
N GLU A 242 10.69 -3.10 -10.50
CA GLU A 242 10.86 -3.92 -9.30
C GLU A 242 9.92 -5.13 -9.30
N TYR A 243 8.65 -4.95 -9.67
CA TYR A 243 7.69 -6.04 -9.76
C TYR A 243 8.14 -7.11 -10.77
N LEU A 244 8.59 -6.70 -11.96
CA LEU A 244 9.10 -7.63 -12.98
C LEU A 244 10.38 -8.33 -12.53
N LYS A 245 11.28 -7.64 -11.82
CA LYS A 245 12.47 -8.25 -11.23
C LYS A 245 12.08 -9.36 -10.25
N GLN A 246 11.03 -9.15 -9.46
CA GLN A 246 10.53 -10.21 -8.58
C GLN A 246 9.97 -11.41 -9.37
N LEU A 247 9.38 -11.20 -10.54
CA LEU A 247 8.87 -12.29 -11.38
C LEU A 247 9.96 -13.02 -12.19
N ASP A 248 10.96 -12.31 -12.69
CA ASP A 248 12.04 -12.87 -13.54
C ASP A 248 12.82 -13.97 -12.80
N ASN A 249 12.95 -13.83 -11.48
CA ASN A 249 13.58 -14.83 -10.60
C ASN A 249 12.76 -16.12 -10.39
N SER A 250 11.65 -16.33 -11.10
CA SER A 250 10.72 -17.46 -10.88
C SER A 250 10.53 -18.37 -12.11
N SER A 251 11.55 -18.55 -12.94
CA SER A 251 11.51 -19.43 -14.14
C SER A 251 10.40 -19.07 -15.14
N ILE A 252 9.86 -17.84 -15.06
CA ILE A 252 8.83 -17.35 -15.96
C ILE A 252 9.49 -17.03 -17.32
N PRO A 253 8.99 -17.57 -18.45
CA PRO A 253 9.58 -17.31 -19.75
C PRO A 253 9.61 -15.81 -20.10
N LYS A 254 10.68 -15.35 -20.76
CA LYS A 254 10.82 -13.94 -21.18
C LYS A 254 9.61 -13.39 -21.95
N ARG A 255 9.00 -14.21 -22.82
CA ARG A 255 7.78 -13.85 -23.55
C ARG A 255 6.61 -13.49 -22.62
N ASP A 256 6.50 -14.19 -21.50
CA ASP A 256 5.43 -14.00 -20.53
C ASP A 256 5.70 -12.76 -19.68
N LEU A 257 6.96 -12.51 -19.33
CA LEU A 257 7.36 -11.27 -18.66
C LEU A 257 7.08 -10.03 -19.52
N LEU A 258 7.35 -10.10 -20.84
CA LEU A 258 7.00 -9.04 -21.79
C LEU A 258 5.48 -8.80 -21.85
N TYR A 259 4.68 -9.88 -21.83
CA TYR A 259 3.23 -9.76 -21.79
C TYR A 259 2.74 -9.16 -20.48
N VAL A 260 3.26 -9.62 -19.34
CA VAL A 260 2.98 -9.06 -18.00
C VAL A 260 3.30 -7.57 -17.97
N HIS A 261 4.47 -7.17 -18.50
CA HIS A 261 4.86 -5.76 -18.58
C HIS A 261 3.88 -4.92 -19.40
N LYS A 262 3.45 -5.44 -20.55
CA LYS A 262 2.42 -4.81 -21.38
C LYS A 262 1.09 -4.70 -20.62
N LEU A 263 0.65 -5.77 -19.95
CA LEU A 263 -0.59 -5.79 -19.20
C LEU A 263 -0.57 -4.74 -18.08
N MET A 264 0.52 -4.66 -17.30
CA MET A 264 0.65 -3.67 -16.22
C MET A 264 0.53 -2.23 -16.71
N ARG A 265 1.00 -1.93 -17.92
CA ARG A 265 0.98 -0.59 -18.51
C ARG A 265 -0.34 -0.20 -19.17
N THR A 266 -1.02 -1.17 -19.75
CA THR A 266 -2.23 -0.95 -20.55
C THR A 266 -3.51 -1.13 -19.75
N SER A 267 -3.45 -1.85 -18.63
CA SER A 267 -4.64 -2.12 -17.81
C SER A 267 -5.17 -0.84 -17.17
N LYS A 268 -6.45 -0.55 -17.44
CA LYS A 268 -7.20 0.48 -16.73
C LYS A 268 -7.91 -0.15 -15.54
N VAL A 269 -7.72 0.43 -14.36
CA VAL A 269 -8.40 -0.04 -13.13
C VAL A 269 -9.62 0.85 -12.90
N LYS A 270 -10.82 0.29 -13.04
CA LYS A 270 -12.13 0.96 -12.82
C LYS A 270 -12.20 1.73 -11.49
N HIS A 271 -11.52 1.19 -10.49
CA HIS A 271 -11.51 1.68 -9.11
C HIS A 271 -10.36 2.64 -8.79
N SER A 272 -9.58 3.07 -9.80
CA SER A 272 -8.50 4.02 -9.58
C SER A 272 -9.05 5.37 -9.11
N THR A 273 -8.50 5.86 -8.00
CA THR A 273 -8.75 7.21 -7.47
C THR A 273 -7.54 8.13 -7.62
N TYR A 274 -6.44 7.64 -8.18
CA TYR A 274 -5.14 8.30 -8.13
C TYR A 274 -5.15 9.72 -8.69
N ASP A 275 -5.84 9.96 -9.81
CA ASP A 275 -5.87 11.24 -10.52
C ASP A 275 -7.13 12.08 -10.21
N LYS A 276 -7.87 11.75 -9.14
CA LYS A 276 -9.14 12.40 -8.82
C LYS A 276 -8.96 13.60 -7.90
N LYS A 277 -9.69 14.69 -8.19
CA LYS A 277 -9.68 15.92 -7.37
C LYS A 277 -10.06 15.65 -5.91
N GLU A 278 -10.97 14.69 -5.68
CA GLU A 278 -11.41 14.29 -4.35
C GLU A 278 -10.27 13.65 -3.55
N SER A 279 -9.40 12.85 -4.20
CA SER A 279 -8.23 12.27 -3.53
C SER A 279 -7.23 13.31 -3.09
N LYS A 280 -7.03 14.37 -3.89
CA LYS A 280 -6.18 15.50 -3.48
C LYS A 280 -6.80 16.26 -2.31
N TYR A 281 -8.08 16.61 -2.40
CA TYR A 281 -8.81 17.33 -1.35
C TYR A 281 -8.74 16.61 0.01
N TYR A 282 -9.09 15.32 0.06
CA TYR A 282 -9.10 14.56 1.31
C TYR A 282 -7.69 14.27 1.84
N LEU A 283 -6.69 14.15 0.97
CA LEU A 283 -5.30 14.06 1.42
C LEU A 283 -4.86 15.35 2.12
N GLU A 284 -5.18 16.51 1.55
CA GLU A 284 -4.88 17.82 2.14
C GLU A 284 -5.65 18.09 3.43
N GLU A 285 -6.87 17.56 3.55
CA GLU A 285 -7.67 17.61 4.78
C GLU A 285 -7.00 16.77 5.89
N LEU A 286 -6.68 15.51 5.58
CA LEU A 286 -6.05 14.58 6.52
C LEU A 286 -4.71 15.10 7.05
N VAL A 287 -3.84 15.60 6.17
CA VAL A 287 -2.48 16.03 6.55
C VAL A 287 -2.49 17.33 7.37
N ARG A 288 -3.49 18.19 7.16
CA ARG A 288 -3.63 19.48 7.87
C ARG A 288 -4.25 19.32 9.26
N ASP A 289 -5.10 18.31 9.43
CA ASP A 289 -5.70 18.01 10.71
C ASP A 289 -4.78 17.10 11.53
N SER A 290 -4.11 17.70 12.52
CA SER A 290 -3.16 16.98 13.38
C SER A 290 -3.79 15.81 14.15
N TYR A 291 -5.08 15.88 14.48
CA TYR A 291 -5.79 14.79 15.14
C TYR A 291 -5.97 13.61 14.18
N LEU A 292 -6.49 13.87 12.97
CA LEU A 292 -6.72 12.81 11.98
C LEU A 292 -5.43 12.14 11.56
N LEU A 293 -4.38 12.92 11.29
CA LEU A 293 -3.08 12.40 10.90
C LEU A 293 -2.49 11.50 12.01
N LYS A 294 -2.54 11.96 13.27
CA LYS A 294 -2.05 11.17 14.43
C LYS A 294 -2.87 9.89 14.63
N LEU A 295 -4.20 9.95 14.53
CA LEU A 295 -5.05 8.77 14.64
C LEU A 295 -4.75 7.75 13.54
N LEU A 296 -4.56 8.20 12.30
CA LEU A 296 -4.16 7.34 11.19
C LEU A 296 -2.80 6.68 11.46
N CYS A 297 -1.79 7.45 11.91
CA CYS A 297 -0.49 6.90 12.27
C CYS A 297 -0.58 5.89 13.42
N LYS A 298 -1.47 6.07 14.40
CA LYS A 298 -1.70 5.10 15.46
C LYS A 298 -2.35 3.81 14.93
N ILE A 299 -3.29 3.91 13.98
CA ILE A 299 -3.92 2.74 13.33
C ILE A 299 -2.89 1.94 12.52
N TYR A 300 -2.06 2.62 11.72
CA TYR A 300 -1.12 1.97 10.79
C TYR A 300 0.33 1.96 11.29
N TYR A 301 0.56 2.13 12.58
CA TYR A 301 1.90 2.32 13.14
C TYR A 301 2.89 1.25 12.69
N ASP A 302 2.52 -0.03 12.84
CA ASP A 302 3.41 -1.12 12.43
C ASP A 302 3.58 -1.21 10.93
N ASP A 303 2.62 -0.79 10.10
CA ASP A 303 2.83 -0.75 8.64
C ASP A 303 3.98 0.21 8.26
N PHE A 304 4.08 1.36 8.93
CA PHE A 304 5.17 2.31 8.67
C PHE A 304 6.53 1.70 9.00
N ILE A 305 6.62 1.00 10.14
CA ILE A 305 7.87 0.40 10.62
C ILE A 305 8.25 -0.83 9.81
N GLU A 306 7.33 -1.78 9.72
CA GLU A 306 7.54 -3.10 9.11
C GLU A 306 7.88 -2.97 7.63
N PHE A 307 7.20 -2.07 6.92
CA PHE A 307 7.40 -1.87 5.50
C PHE A 307 8.30 -0.68 5.18
N LYS A 308 8.95 -0.07 6.18
CA LYS A 308 9.93 1.03 6.01
C LYS A 308 9.37 2.20 5.19
N PHE A 309 8.14 2.61 5.49
CA PHE A 309 7.55 3.83 4.94
C PHE A 309 7.93 5.03 5.80
N ASP A 310 8.01 6.20 5.17
CA ASP A 310 8.21 7.46 5.89
C ASP A 310 7.06 7.68 6.88
N PHE A 311 7.39 8.00 8.13
CA PHE A 311 6.41 8.23 9.19
C PHE A 311 6.01 9.71 9.22
N PRO A 312 4.77 10.08 8.83
CA PRO A 312 4.40 11.48 8.59
C PRO A 312 3.99 12.24 9.87
N CYS A 313 4.03 11.59 11.04
CA CYS A 313 3.43 12.11 12.29
C CYS A 313 4.45 12.73 13.25
N THR A 314 5.50 13.34 12.73
CA THR A 314 6.64 13.90 13.46
C THR A 314 6.52 15.42 13.66
N TYR A 315 5.37 15.93 14.09
CA TYR A 315 5.24 17.33 14.54
C TYR A 315 4.26 17.48 15.72
#